data_AF-A0AA36H699-F1
#
_entry.id   AF-A0AA36H699-F1
#
_cell.length_a   1.000
_cell.length_b   1.000
_cell.length_c   1.000
_cell.angle_alpha   90.00
_cell.angle_beta   90.00
_cell.angle_gamma   90.00
#
_symmetry.space_group_name_H-M   'P 1'
#
loop_
_entity.id
_entity.type
_entity.pdbx_description
1 polymer ?
#
loop_
_entity_poly.entity_id
_entity_poly.type
_entity_poly.pdbx_seq_one_letter_code
_entity_poly.pdbx_strand_id
1 'polypeptide(L)'
;MSIFKEDPTKDLLPIAFKFTFEYDVSVRFFLDCCLPLELKANWTQQKVVMDTSLGMTEEGIAQVLANLGTVFDPTTITQGSGHHSRIGLVTYGTNAEIRHKLTEFKSTDEFLERIWDIQRANDPLSNLKDGLMKAEQVFREGRADGSRDNCKEAIIIYASVYKESHFEDAKQLADQIKISGKDIIVVAFDQGGKPNALDQIRKIASDGFYFTNVIPNLSGEVQHALCAINCFCRKQWLQYTLDTIKYGSCLRIGGIDSNWNLAKQACIRIGHESGHLASVLDNAKHNFIAHMFKNDYRMESPYMYHIGLSYDTAQNGYFWEQPKGSEPAKIPMEGSDFRKWNKGFPSLNGDARCVLTAQTSTSFELGWQNIHCRNVSKRYICQMNSCDTDNYCANPNE
;
A
#
# COMPACT_ATOMS: atom_id res chain seq x y z
N MET A 1 58.13 -40.48 -17.48
CA MET A 1 58.80 -39.17 -17.69
C MET A 1 58.41 -38.28 -16.52
N SER A 2 59.40 -37.97 -15.67
CA SER A 2 59.57 -36.92 -14.67
C SER A 2 58.37 -36.16 -14.04
N ILE A 3 58.12 -36.44 -12.76
CA ILE A 3 58.24 -35.59 -11.56
C ILE A 3 58.23 -34.02 -11.67
N PHE A 4 57.43 -33.43 -10.75
CA PHE A 4 57.47 -32.14 -9.99
C PHE A 4 56.84 -30.81 -10.48
N LYS A 5 56.00 -30.29 -9.55
CA LYS A 5 55.86 -28.93 -8.98
C LYS A 5 54.84 -27.93 -9.55
N GLU A 6 54.27 -27.21 -8.57
CA GLU A 6 53.10 -26.33 -8.52
C GLU A 6 53.18 -25.07 -9.39
N ASP A 7 51.99 -24.53 -9.72
CA ASP A 7 51.76 -23.09 -9.83
C ASP A 7 50.41 -22.74 -9.15
N PRO A 8 50.40 -21.90 -8.09
CA PRO A 8 49.20 -21.40 -7.45
C PRO A 8 48.86 -20.01 -8.01
N THR A 9 47.88 -19.92 -8.92
CA THR A 9 47.00 -18.76 -9.15
C THR A 9 46.27 -18.93 -10.49
N LYS A 10 44.96 -19.18 -10.46
CA LYS A 10 43.97 -18.70 -11.43
C LYS A 10 42.56 -19.18 -11.07
N ASP A 11 41.76 -18.20 -10.68
CA ASP A 11 40.34 -18.05 -11.02
C ASP A 11 39.37 -19.17 -10.60
N LEU A 12 39.08 -19.19 -9.29
CA LEU A 12 37.75 -19.57 -8.80
C LEU A 12 36.76 -18.44 -9.17
N LEU A 13 36.21 -18.51 -10.39
CA LEU A 13 35.01 -17.75 -10.75
C LEU A 13 33.82 -18.29 -9.95
N PRO A 14 33.06 -17.44 -9.23
CA PRO A 14 31.85 -17.89 -8.57
C PRO A 14 30.80 -18.20 -9.64
N ILE A 15 30.13 -19.34 -9.44
CA ILE A 15 28.95 -19.79 -10.18
C ILE A 15 27.93 -18.67 -10.13
N ALA A 16 27.84 -17.86 -11.19
CA ALA A 16 26.76 -16.92 -11.37
C ALA A 16 25.50 -17.75 -11.67
N PHE A 17 24.65 -17.92 -10.66
CA PHE A 17 23.28 -18.34 -10.85
C PHE A 17 22.59 -17.28 -11.72
N LYS A 18 22.61 -17.51 -13.04
CA LYS A 18 21.79 -16.80 -14.01
C LYS A 18 20.35 -17.24 -13.77
N PHE A 19 19.63 -16.50 -12.92
CA PHE A 19 18.17 -16.53 -12.93
C PHE A 19 17.71 -15.87 -14.24
N THR A 20 17.54 -16.67 -15.28
CA THR A 20 16.64 -16.32 -16.38
C THR A 20 15.21 -16.47 -15.84
N PHE A 21 14.63 -15.36 -15.38
CA PHE A 21 13.19 -15.26 -15.17
C PHE A 21 12.50 -15.34 -16.53
N GLU A 22 11.85 -16.45 -16.84
CA GLU A 22 10.70 -16.42 -17.73
C GLU A 22 9.63 -15.58 -17.02
N TYR A 23 9.47 -14.34 -17.48
CA TYR A 23 8.48 -13.40 -16.99
C TYR A 23 7.10 -13.91 -17.41
N ASP A 24 6.40 -14.57 -16.48
CA ASP A 24 4.98 -14.81 -16.63
C ASP A 24 4.25 -13.46 -16.62
N VAL A 25 3.51 -13.20 -17.70
CA VAL A 25 2.73 -11.96 -17.91
C VAL A 25 1.72 -11.77 -16.77
N SER A 26 1.33 -12.84 -16.07
CA SER A 26 0.45 -12.78 -14.90
C SER A 26 1.05 -11.97 -13.72
N VAL A 27 2.36 -12.03 -13.50
CA VAL A 27 3.02 -11.50 -12.29
C VAL A 27 3.15 -9.97 -12.32
N ARG A 28 3.18 -9.33 -13.50
CA ARG A 28 3.27 -7.86 -13.61
C ARG A 28 1.97 -7.12 -13.28
N PHE A 29 0.82 -7.79 -13.24
CA PHE A 29 -0.47 -7.13 -13.04
C PHE A 29 -1.08 -7.31 -11.65
N PHE A 30 -0.39 -8.08 -10.79
CA PHE A 30 -0.65 -8.24 -9.36
C PHE A 30 0.54 -7.74 -8.56
N LEU A 31 1.05 -6.54 -8.87
CA LEU A 31 2.02 -5.95 -7.96
C LEU A 31 1.28 -5.59 -6.67
N ASP A 32 1.71 -6.21 -5.58
CA ASP A 32 1.61 -5.61 -4.27
C ASP A 32 2.10 -4.16 -4.41
N CYS A 33 1.40 -3.21 -3.80
CA CYS A 33 1.77 -1.79 -3.86
C CYS A 33 3.21 -1.50 -3.40
N CYS A 34 3.88 -2.49 -2.80
CA CYS A 34 5.13 -2.36 -2.08
C CYS A 34 6.06 -3.51 -2.40
N LEU A 35 6.63 -3.52 -3.61
CA LEU A 35 7.80 -4.33 -3.85
C LEU A 35 9.00 -3.74 -3.08
N PRO A 36 9.96 -4.57 -2.60
CA PRO A 36 11.06 -4.14 -1.73
C PRO A 36 11.99 -3.05 -2.30
N LEU A 37 11.88 -2.65 -3.57
CA LEU A 37 12.79 -1.73 -4.25
C LEU A 37 12.27 -0.28 -4.43
N GLU A 38 11.04 0.04 -4.03
CA GLU A 38 10.35 1.27 -4.53
C GLU A 38 10.23 2.43 -3.50
N LEU A 39 11.04 2.44 -2.45
CA LEU A 39 10.98 3.51 -1.41
C LEU A 39 11.45 4.89 -1.88
N LYS A 40 12.06 4.99 -3.06
CA LYS A 40 12.59 6.25 -3.61
C LYS A 40 11.52 7.33 -3.83
N ALA A 41 10.25 6.92 -3.96
CA ALA A 41 9.12 7.79 -4.27
C ALA A 41 8.02 7.77 -3.19
N ASN A 42 8.35 7.49 -1.93
CA ASN A 42 7.38 7.68 -0.85
C ASN A 42 7.02 9.17 -0.67
N TRP A 43 5.73 9.50 -0.72
CA TRP A 43 5.22 10.88 -0.54
C TRP A 43 4.27 11.05 0.64
N THR A 44 4.50 10.28 1.70
CA THR A 44 3.76 10.41 2.95
C THR A 44 4.28 11.59 3.79
N GLN A 45 3.42 12.15 4.63
CA GLN A 45 3.91 13.04 5.69
C GLN A 45 4.14 12.21 6.95
N GLN A 46 5.40 11.95 7.28
CA GLN A 46 5.76 11.05 8.39
C GLN A 46 6.12 11.85 9.64
N LYS A 47 5.64 11.40 10.80
CA LYS A 47 5.98 12.00 12.11
C LYS A 47 6.69 10.93 12.90
N VAL A 48 7.84 11.28 13.43
CA VAL A 48 8.57 10.40 14.32
C VAL A 48 8.34 10.89 15.75
N VAL A 49 7.83 10.00 16.60
CA VAL A 49 7.59 10.23 18.02
C VAL A 49 8.55 9.31 18.77
N MET A 50 9.58 9.90 19.38
CA MET A 50 10.68 9.17 19.98
C MET A 50 10.68 9.31 21.50
N ASP A 51 10.66 8.19 22.22
CA ASP A 51 10.90 8.17 23.66
C ASP A 51 12.36 8.52 23.94
N THR A 52 12.60 9.60 24.68
CA THR A 52 13.93 10.02 25.11
C THR A 52 14.14 9.89 26.61
N SER A 53 13.22 9.22 27.32
CA SER A 53 13.31 9.00 28.76
C SER A 53 14.54 8.17 29.16
N LEU A 54 14.81 8.10 30.46
CA LEU A 54 15.83 7.24 31.05
C LEU A 54 15.73 5.77 30.59
N GLY A 55 14.52 5.30 30.28
CA GLY A 55 14.29 3.95 29.81
C GLY A 55 14.89 3.64 28.43
N MET A 56 15.18 4.65 27.60
CA MET A 56 15.75 4.46 26.27
C MET A 56 17.28 4.29 26.27
N THR A 57 17.98 4.61 27.36
CA THR A 57 19.47 4.60 27.45
C THR A 57 20.17 5.41 26.34
N GLU A 58 21.48 5.68 26.50
CA GLU A 58 22.25 6.35 25.43
C GLU A 58 22.41 5.45 24.21
N GLU A 59 22.65 4.15 24.45
CA GLU A 59 22.81 3.16 23.38
C GLU A 59 21.51 2.96 22.59
N GLY A 60 20.35 2.93 23.26
CA GLY A 60 19.08 2.81 22.56
C GLY A 60 18.75 4.03 21.71
N ILE A 61 19.03 5.24 22.20
CA ILE A 61 18.89 6.46 21.37
C ILE A 61 19.75 6.36 20.12
N ALA A 62 21.03 5.99 20.26
CA ALA A 62 21.91 5.83 19.11
C ALA A 62 21.39 4.79 18.10
N GLN A 63 20.85 3.66 18.58
CA GLN A 63 20.26 2.63 17.73
C GLN A 63 18.97 3.08 17.04
N VAL A 64 18.10 3.80 17.74
CA VAL A 64 16.87 4.39 17.16
C VAL A 64 17.23 5.40 16.07
N LEU A 65 18.20 6.28 16.31
CA LEU A 65 18.67 7.26 15.33
C LEU A 65 19.29 6.59 14.10
N ALA A 66 20.11 5.56 14.29
CA ALA A 66 20.66 4.76 13.19
C ALA A 66 19.55 4.07 12.36
N ASN A 67 18.54 3.53 13.03
CA ASN A 67 17.40 2.90 12.35
C ASN A 67 16.58 3.93 11.56
N LEU A 68 16.28 5.08 12.15
CA LEU A 68 15.60 6.19 11.47
C LEU A 68 16.35 6.66 10.24
N GLY A 69 17.67 6.84 10.36
CA GLY A 69 18.52 7.17 9.22
C GLY A 69 18.39 6.13 8.12
N THR A 70 18.48 4.84 8.46
CA THR A 70 18.35 3.73 7.50
C THR A 70 16.96 3.67 6.85
N VAL A 71 15.89 3.92 7.61
CA VAL A 71 14.51 3.94 7.09
C VAL A 71 14.32 5.04 6.05
N PHE A 72 14.85 6.23 6.32
CA PHE A 72 14.59 7.43 5.52
C PHE A 72 15.68 7.81 4.51
N ASP A 73 16.85 7.18 4.54
CA ASP A 73 17.92 7.36 3.54
C ASP A 73 17.42 7.24 2.08
N PRO A 74 16.59 6.23 1.70
CA PRO A 74 16.07 6.17 0.34
C PRO A 74 14.93 7.15 0.07
N THR A 75 14.40 7.84 1.09
CA THR A 75 13.21 8.70 0.95
C THR A 75 13.60 10.08 0.45
N THR A 76 12.92 10.58 -0.59
CA THR A 76 13.07 11.97 -1.02
C THR A 76 12.38 12.91 -0.04
N ILE A 77 13.13 13.65 0.78
CA ILE A 77 12.60 14.65 1.72
C ILE A 77 12.83 16.03 1.11
N THR A 78 11.76 16.81 0.94
CA THR A 78 11.85 18.21 0.52
C THR A 78 10.57 18.97 0.84
N GLN A 79 10.50 20.25 0.46
CA GLN A 79 9.37 21.13 0.70
C GLN A 79 8.60 21.45 -0.59
N GLY A 80 7.33 21.87 -0.43
CA GLY A 80 6.43 22.16 -1.54
C GLY A 80 5.50 21.00 -1.91
N SER A 81 5.00 21.04 -3.15
CA SER A 81 4.09 20.06 -3.74
C SER A 81 4.85 19.09 -4.64
N GLY A 82 4.53 17.80 -4.56
CA GLY A 82 5.07 16.79 -5.46
C GLY A 82 5.29 15.43 -4.79
N HIS A 83 5.98 14.55 -5.51
CA HIS A 83 6.26 13.17 -5.10
C HIS A 83 7.46 13.13 -4.14
N HIS A 84 7.27 13.64 -2.93
CA HIS A 84 8.30 13.65 -1.88
C HIS A 84 7.66 13.61 -0.50
N SER A 85 8.41 13.25 0.54
CA SER A 85 7.92 13.23 1.91
C SER A 85 8.26 14.51 2.68
N ARG A 86 7.52 14.75 3.78
CA ARG A 86 7.84 15.76 4.80
C ARG A 86 7.91 15.06 6.15
N ILE A 87 8.96 15.33 6.92
CA ILE A 87 9.18 14.69 8.23
C ILE A 87 9.08 15.70 9.36
N GLY A 88 8.36 15.34 10.41
CA GLY A 88 8.37 16.04 11.69
C GLY A 88 8.91 15.12 12.78
N LEU A 89 9.53 15.71 13.81
CA LEU A 89 10.19 14.95 14.87
C LEU A 89 9.76 15.49 16.23
N VAL A 90 9.22 14.59 17.05
CA VAL A 90 8.75 14.84 18.42
C VAL A 90 9.52 13.90 19.34
N THR A 91 10.06 14.43 20.43
CA THR A 91 10.66 13.64 21.50
C THR A 91 9.79 13.70 22.73
N TYR A 92 9.72 12.63 23.51
CA TYR A 92 8.92 12.63 24.74
C TYR A 92 9.62 11.91 25.90
N GLY A 93 9.50 12.51 27.09
CA GLY A 93 9.88 11.94 28.38
C GLY A 93 8.74 12.19 29.35
N THR A 94 8.97 13.02 30.37
CA THR A 94 7.89 13.49 31.25
C THR A 94 6.91 14.38 30.46
N ASN A 95 7.45 15.24 29.60
CA ASN A 95 6.73 16.10 28.65
C ASN A 95 7.23 15.81 27.22
N ALA A 96 6.43 16.17 26.23
CA ALA A 96 6.78 16.06 24.82
C ALA A 96 7.18 17.40 24.19
N GLU A 97 8.20 17.37 23.34
CA GLU A 97 8.75 18.51 22.63
C GLU A 97 8.75 18.28 21.12
N ILE A 98 8.35 19.31 20.36
CA ILE A 98 8.50 19.32 18.90
C ILE A 98 9.93 19.76 18.62
N ARG A 99 10.78 18.83 18.18
CA ARG A 99 12.17 19.11 17.80
C ARG A 99 12.24 19.71 16.40
N HIS A 100 11.43 19.17 15.49
CA HIS A 100 11.34 19.64 14.11
C HIS A 100 9.91 19.60 13.59
N LYS A 101 9.49 20.68 12.93
CA LYS A 101 8.23 20.75 12.19
C LYS A 101 8.37 20.13 10.80
N LEU A 102 7.24 19.79 10.18
CA LEU A 102 7.18 19.24 8.81
C LEU A 102 7.82 20.14 7.74
N THR A 103 7.91 21.43 8.00
CA THR A 103 8.38 22.46 7.07
C THR A 103 9.86 22.80 7.25
N GLU A 104 10.58 22.11 8.14
CA GLU A 104 11.97 22.44 8.47
C GLU A 104 12.99 21.75 7.54
N PHE A 105 12.90 20.42 7.38
CA PHE A 105 13.88 19.67 6.58
C PHE A 105 13.72 19.93 5.09
N LYS A 106 14.77 20.42 4.42
CA LYS A 106 14.74 20.78 3.00
C LYS A 106 15.32 19.71 2.08
N SER A 107 16.12 18.80 2.64
CA SER A 107 16.71 17.65 1.95
C SER A 107 16.78 16.42 2.85
N THR A 108 16.99 15.26 2.25
CA THR A 108 17.27 14.01 2.97
C THR A 108 18.57 14.09 3.75
N ASP A 109 19.64 14.65 3.17
CA ASP A 109 20.93 14.85 3.85
C ASP A 109 20.78 15.72 5.12
N GLU A 110 20.01 16.82 5.04
CA GLU A 110 19.76 17.68 6.21
C GLU A 110 19.05 16.91 7.33
N PHE A 111 18.08 16.06 6.98
CA PHE A 111 17.42 15.19 7.95
C PHE A 111 18.43 14.22 8.59
N LEU A 112 19.22 13.51 7.78
CA LEU A 112 20.19 12.51 8.25
C LEU A 112 21.28 13.10 9.15
N GLU A 113 21.68 14.35 8.92
CA GLU A 113 22.63 15.06 9.77
C GLU A 113 21.99 15.52 11.09
N ARG A 114 20.83 16.18 11.02
CA ARG A 114 20.20 16.85 12.18
C ARG A 114 19.55 15.89 13.17
N ILE A 115 19.18 14.66 12.78
CA ILE A 115 18.63 13.69 13.74
C ILE A 115 19.61 13.36 14.87
N TRP A 116 20.92 13.45 14.62
CA TRP A 116 21.96 13.18 15.63
C TRP A 116 22.06 14.24 16.73
N ASP A 117 21.36 15.38 16.59
CA ASP A 117 21.26 16.40 17.64
C ASP A 117 20.28 15.99 18.76
N ILE A 118 19.54 14.88 18.60
CA ILE A 118 18.66 14.36 19.64
C ILE A 118 19.50 13.71 20.73
N GLN A 119 19.28 14.14 21.96
CA GLN A 119 19.91 13.59 23.15
C GLN A 119 18.87 12.94 24.05
N ARG A 120 19.31 11.97 24.85
CA ARG A 120 18.48 11.40 25.89
C ARG A 120 18.13 12.46 26.94
N ALA A 121 16.86 12.52 27.31
CA ALA A 121 16.38 13.35 28.41
C ALA A 121 16.67 12.68 29.76
N ASN A 122 16.92 13.49 30.79
CA ASN A 122 17.06 13.00 32.16
C ASN A 122 15.69 12.85 32.85
N ASP A 123 14.75 12.19 32.16
CA ASP A 123 13.36 12.04 32.58
C ASP A 123 13.06 10.60 33.02
N PRO A 124 12.51 10.38 34.23
CA PRO A 124 12.19 9.03 34.73
C PRO A 124 10.85 8.48 34.22
N LEU A 125 10.07 9.32 33.54
CA LEU A 125 8.75 8.99 33.01
C LEU A 125 8.74 9.06 31.48
N SER A 126 7.78 8.36 30.88
CA SER A 126 7.54 8.28 29.45
C SER A 126 6.05 8.51 29.20
N ASN A 127 5.70 9.70 28.72
CA ASN A 127 4.34 10.17 28.52
C ASN A 127 3.94 10.15 27.03
N LEU A 128 3.62 8.95 26.54
CA LEU A 128 3.25 8.75 25.14
C LEU A 128 2.04 9.58 24.70
N LYS A 129 1.07 9.82 25.61
CA LYS A 129 -0.11 10.64 25.33
C LYS A 129 0.30 12.04 24.88
N ASP A 130 1.21 12.68 25.61
CA ASP A 130 1.70 14.01 25.27
C ASP A 130 2.49 13.99 23.95
N GLY A 131 3.27 12.93 23.72
CA GLY A 131 3.95 12.69 22.43
C GLY A 131 2.98 12.65 21.25
N LEU A 132 1.87 11.89 21.37
CA LEU A 132 0.81 11.82 20.36
C LEU A 132 0.08 13.15 20.18
N MET A 133 -0.18 13.90 21.26
CA MET A 133 -0.79 15.23 21.18
C MET A 133 0.10 16.22 20.41
N LYS A 134 1.42 16.18 20.64
CA LYS A 134 2.39 16.99 19.89
C LYS A 134 2.50 16.53 18.43
N ALA A 135 2.41 15.25 18.14
CA ALA A 135 2.37 14.75 16.77
C ALA A 135 1.16 15.30 15.99
N GLU A 136 -0.04 15.28 16.59
CA GLU A 136 -1.24 15.90 16.01
C GLU A 136 -1.10 17.41 15.83
N GLN A 137 -0.44 18.09 16.79
CA GLN A 137 -0.10 19.50 16.64
C GLN A 137 0.80 19.75 15.41
N VAL A 138 1.79 18.89 15.16
CA VAL A 138 2.68 18.99 13.99
C VAL A 138 1.94 18.78 12.67
N PHE A 139 1.01 17.82 12.57
CA PHE A 139 0.15 17.68 11.37
C PHE A 139 -0.67 18.95 11.15
N ARG A 140 -1.35 19.44 12.19
CA ARG A 140 -2.20 20.63 12.11
C ARG A 140 -1.43 21.87 11.66
N GLU A 141 -0.25 22.10 12.23
CA GLU A 141 0.59 23.27 11.87
C GLU A 141 1.14 23.15 10.45
N GLY A 142 1.64 21.98 10.05
CA GLY A 142 2.25 21.81 8.73
C GLY A 142 1.27 21.69 7.56
N ARG A 143 -0.05 21.70 7.85
CA ARG A 143 -1.15 21.76 6.87
C ARG A 143 -2.03 23.00 7.05
N ALA A 144 -1.60 23.99 7.82
CA ALA A 144 -2.41 25.18 8.10
C ALA A 144 -2.83 25.95 6.83
N ASP A 145 -2.11 25.78 5.73
CA ASP A 145 -2.38 26.37 4.42
C ASP A 145 -3.27 25.50 3.51
N GLY A 146 -3.75 24.35 3.98
CA GLY A 146 -4.48 23.37 3.16
C GLY A 146 -3.61 22.67 2.11
N SER A 147 -2.28 22.74 2.24
CA SER A 147 -1.36 22.05 1.33
C SER A 147 -1.28 20.56 1.64
N ARG A 148 -1.16 19.76 0.56
CA ARG A 148 -0.88 18.32 0.61
C ARG A 148 -1.97 17.44 1.21
N ASP A 149 -3.23 17.79 0.98
CA ASP A 149 -4.38 16.93 1.26
C ASP A 149 -4.31 15.57 0.55
N ASN A 150 -3.45 15.47 -0.47
CA ASN A 150 -3.19 14.28 -1.24
C ASN A 150 -2.20 13.29 -0.62
N CYS A 151 -1.57 13.65 0.50
CA CYS A 151 -0.59 12.81 1.18
C CYS A 151 -1.18 12.08 2.38
N LYS A 152 -0.87 10.79 2.50
CA LYS A 152 -1.16 10.04 3.71
C LYS A 152 -0.24 10.44 4.85
N GLU A 153 -0.75 10.29 6.05
CA GLU A 153 -0.09 10.73 7.26
C GLU A 153 0.14 9.53 8.19
N ALA A 154 1.39 9.39 8.63
CA ALA A 154 1.85 8.27 9.42
C ALA A 154 2.59 8.77 10.66
N ILE A 155 2.42 8.08 11.78
CA ILE A 155 3.19 8.29 13.01
C ILE A 155 4.05 7.05 13.24
N ILE A 156 5.36 7.22 13.43
CA ILE A 156 6.29 6.17 13.83
C ILE A 156 6.68 6.42 15.28
N ILE A 157 6.40 5.47 16.16
CA ILE A 157 6.67 5.55 17.59
C ILE A 157 7.83 4.63 17.92
N TYR A 158 8.90 5.17 18.51
CA TYR A 158 9.95 4.38 19.13
C TYR A 158 9.80 4.48 20.65
N ALA A 159 9.58 3.35 21.32
CA ALA A 159 9.30 3.32 22.76
C ALA A 159 10.06 2.20 23.46
N SER A 160 10.73 2.52 24.57
CA SER A 160 11.49 1.56 25.39
C SER A 160 10.78 1.19 26.68
N VAL A 161 9.90 2.05 27.19
CA VAL A 161 9.14 1.83 28.41
C VAL A 161 7.70 2.25 28.20
N TYR A 162 6.77 1.41 28.63
CA TYR A 162 5.36 1.76 28.63
C TYR A 162 4.71 1.31 29.96
N LYS A 163 4.29 2.26 30.79
CA LYS A 163 3.69 1.98 32.11
C LYS A 163 2.16 2.00 32.05
N GLU A 164 1.53 1.01 32.67
CA GLU A 164 0.07 0.77 32.62
C GLU A 164 -0.80 1.93 33.11
N SER A 165 -0.31 2.79 34.02
CA SER A 165 -1.13 3.85 34.64
C SER A 165 -1.56 4.97 33.69
N HIS A 166 -0.95 5.08 32.51
CA HIS A 166 -1.32 6.04 31.46
C HIS A 166 -1.78 5.35 30.15
N PHE A 167 -2.00 4.04 30.22
CA PHE A 167 -2.29 3.19 29.07
C PHE A 167 -3.58 3.59 28.34
N GLU A 168 -4.68 3.70 29.09
CA GLU A 168 -6.00 3.88 28.50
C GLU A 168 -6.15 5.22 27.79
N ASP A 169 -5.55 6.28 28.33
CA ASP A 169 -5.59 7.61 27.72
C ASP A 169 -4.83 7.68 26.40
N ALA A 170 -3.61 7.12 26.35
CA ALA A 170 -2.80 7.11 25.14
C ALA A 170 -3.41 6.17 24.08
N LYS A 171 -3.98 5.04 24.51
CA LYS A 171 -4.73 4.14 23.63
C LYS A 171 -5.96 4.82 23.03
N GLN A 172 -6.76 5.50 23.84
CA GLN A 172 -7.96 6.20 23.36
C GLN A 172 -7.59 7.26 22.32
N LEU A 173 -6.51 8.03 22.55
CA LEU A 173 -6.03 9.00 21.58
C LEU A 173 -5.50 8.32 20.30
N ALA A 174 -4.75 7.23 20.42
CA ALA A 174 -4.28 6.45 19.27
C ALA A 174 -5.44 5.90 18.43
N ASP A 175 -6.51 5.42 19.07
CA ASP A 175 -7.72 4.96 18.37
C ASP A 175 -8.41 6.11 17.63
N GLN A 176 -8.48 7.30 18.22
CA GLN A 176 -9.00 8.50 17.53
C GLN A 176 -8.14 8.91 16.32
N ILE A 177 -6.81 8.85 16.46
CA ILE A 177 -5.86 9.12 15.37
C ILE A 177 -6.09 8.14 14.22
N LYS A 178 -6.21 6.84 14.52
CA LYS A 178 -6.50 5.79 13.52
C LYS A 178 -7.85 6.01 12.82
N ILE A 179 -8.90 6.34 13.58
CA ILE A 179 -10.23 6.66 13.04
C ILE A 179 -10.19 7.89 12.12
N SER A 180 -9.29 8.85 12.38
CA SER A 180 -9.08 10.03 11.53
C SER A 180 -8.41 9.71 10.19
N GLY A 181 -7.99 8.45 9.95
CA GLY A 181 -7.36 8.01 8.72
C GLY A 181 -5.83 8.14 8.70
N LYS A 182 -5.21 8.26 9.88
CA LYS A 182 -3.75 8.24 10.06
C LYS A 182 -3.31 6.88 10.60
N ASP A 183 -2.23 6.35 10.06
CA ASP A 183 -1.68 5.07 10.51
C ASP A 183 -0.57 5.29 11.55
N ILE A 184 -0.46 4.35 12.50
CA ILE A 184 0.53 4.37 13.57
C ILE A 184 1.40 3.12 13.48
N ILE A 185 2.68 3.31 13.23
CA ILE A 185 3.73 2.30 13.31
C ILE A 185 4.37 2.38 14.69
N VAL A 186 4.52 1.24 15.37
CA VAL A 186 5.15 1.16 16.69
C VAL A 186 6.35 0.24 16.63
N VAL A 187 7.50 0.75 17.06
CA VAL A 187 8.74 0.00 17.27
C VAL A 187 8.98 -0.07 18.78
N ALA A 188 8.69 -1.23 19.35
CA ALA A 188 8.97 -1.57 20.73
C ALA A 188 10.47 -1.89 20.89
N PHE A 189 11.17 -1.08 21.66
CA PHE A 189 12.60 -1.19 21.89
C PHE A 189 12.85 -1.97 23.18
N ASP A 190 13.01 -3.29 23.07
CA ASP A 190 13.38 -4.14 24.20
C ASP A 190 14.88 -3.97 24.50
N GLN A 191 15.19 -3.48 25.70
CA GLN A 191 16.55 -3.29 26.20
C GLN A 191 16.99 -4.41 27.15
N GLY A 192 16.43 -5.61 27.00
CA GLY A 192 16.70 -6.75 27.88
C GLY A 192 16.01 -6.61 29.24
N GLY A 193 14.84 -5.95 29.25
CA GLY A 193 14.04 -5.68 30.43
C GLY A 193 13.08 -6.82 30.81
N LYS A 194 12.10 -6.52 31.68
CA LYS A 194 11.07 -7.48 32.10
C LYS A 194 10.33 -8.04 30.87
N PRO A 195 10.11 -9.37 30.80
CA PRO A 195 9.24 -9.96 29.80
C PRO A 195 7.88 -9.25 29.80
N ASN A 196 7.33 -8.97 28.61
CA ASN A 196 5.99 -8.41 28.39
C ASN A 196 5.78 -6.94 28.76
N ALA A 197 6.83 -6.19 29.13
CA ALA A 197 6.71 -4.76 29.50
C ALA A 197 6.17 -3.88 28.35
N LEU A 198 6.25 -4.36 27.11
CA LEU A 198 5.81 -3.65 25.91
C LEU A 198 4.61 -4.31 25.23
N ASP A 199 4.08 -5.43 25.72
CA ASP A 199 2.97 -6.14 25.05
C ASP A 199 1.72 -5.27 24.87
N GLN A 200 1.48 -4.37 25.83
CA GLN A 200 0.36 -3.45 25.75
C GLN A 200 0.53 -2.37 24.69
N ILE A 201 1.77 -1.96 24.36
CA ILE A 201 2.03 -0.91 23.37
C ILE A 201 1.64 -1.36 21.95
N ARG A 202 1.56 -2.67 21.70
CA ARG A 202 1.02 -3.22 20.46
C ARG A 202 -0.38 -2.71 20.14
N LYS A 203 -1.20 -2.41 21.15
CA LYS A 203 -2.57 -1.89 20.98
C LYS A 203 -2.60 -0.44 20.46
N ILE A 204 -1.48 0.27 20.53
CA ILE A 204 -1.33 1.63 19.97
C ILE A 204 -1.15 1.57 18.44
N ALA A 205 -0.44 0.56 17.96
CA ALA A 205 -0.18 0.38 16.53
C ALA A 205 -1.48 0.19 15.73
N SER A 206 -1.40 0.52 14.45
CA SER A 206 -2.38 0.03 13.47
C SER A 206 -2.12 -1.44 13.18
N ASP A 207 -3.15 -2.14 12.71
CA ASP A 207 -3.08 -3.58 12.47
C ASP A 207 -1.93 -3.89 11.49
N GLY A 208 -1.03 -4.80 11.90
CA GLY A 208 0.15 -5.18 11.12
C GLY A 208 1.37 -4.27 11.25
N PHE A 209 1.31 -3.15 11.98
CA PHE A 209 2.41 -2.17 12.10
C PHE A 209 3.05 -2.11 13.49
N TYR A 210 3.14 -3.27 14.16
CA TYR A 210 3.87 -3.43 15.41
C TYR A 210 5.14 -4.24 15.18
N PHE A 211 6.27 -3.68 15.58
CA PHE A 211 7.60 -4.27 15.42
C PHE A 211 8.36 -4.21 16.73
N THR A 212 9.33 -5.11 16.90
CA THR A 212 10.29 -5.07 18.00
C THR A 212 11.70 -4.83 17.45
N ASN A 213 12.57 -4.20 18.22
CA ASN A 213 13.96 -3.96 17.81
C ASN A 213 14.79 -5.23 17.50
N VAL A 214 14.36 -6.40 17.97
CA VAL A 214 15.05 -7.69 17.76
C VAL A 214 14.68 -8.39 16.46
N ILE A 215 13.73 -7.87 15.67
CA ILE A 215 13.38 -8.51 14.40
C ILE A 215 14.50 -8.33 13.37
N PRO A 216 14.76 -9.36 12.52
CA PRO A 216 15.62 -9.18 11.36
C PRO A 216 15.09 -8.06 10.46
N ASN A 217 16.00 -7.22 9.93
CA ASN A 217 15.68 -6.17 8.97
C ASN A 217 14.55 -5.19 9.40
N LEU A 218 14.56 -4.75 10.65
CA LEU A 218 13.59 -3.77 11.18
C LEU A 218 13.37 -2.56 10.26
N SER A 219 14.44 -1.99 9.70
CA SER A 219 14.31 -0.85 8.78
C SER A 219 13.48 -1.18 7.54
N GLY A 220 13.67 -2.37 6.95
CA GLY A 220 12.89 -2.83 5.81
C GLY A 220 11.41 -3.05 6.15
N GLU A 221 11.11 -3.54 7.35
CA GLU A 221 9.73 -3.72 7.82
C GLU A 221 9.01 -2.38 8.03
N VAL A 222 9.68 -1.40 8.66
CA VAL A 222 9.15 -0.04 8.82
C VAL A 222 8.95 0.63 7.46
N GLN A 223 9.90 0.45 6.54
CA GLN A 223 9.79 0.93 5.17
C GLN A 223 8.60 0.29 4.42
N HIS A 224 8.42 -1.02 4.54
CA HIS A 224 7.28 -1.72 3.95
C HIS A 224 5.95 -1.21 4.51
N ALA A 225 5.86 -0.99 5.83
CA ALA A 225 4.69 -0.40 6.47
C ALA A 225 4.38 1.01 5.94
N LEU A 226 5.40 1.87 5.83
CA LEU A 226 5.26 3.22 5.25
C LEU A 226 4.77 3.18 3.80
N CYS A 227 5.25 2.23 3.01
CA CYS A 227 4.76 2.02 1.66
C CYS A 227 3.29 1.55 1.65
N ALA A 228 2.92 0.59 2.50
CA ALA A 228 1.55 0.06 2.57
C ALA A 228 0.52 1.11 3.03
N ILE A 229 0.97 2.10 3.81
CA ILE A 229 0.19 3.29 4.16
C ILE A 229 0.00 4.20 2.95
N ASN A 230 1.04 4.36 2.12
CA ASN A 230 0.98 5.15 0.90
C ASN A 230 0.17 4.49 -0.23
N CYS A 231 -0.18 3.21 -0.09
CA CYS A 231 -1.08 2.47 -0.98
C CYS A 231 -2.56 2.69 -0.61
N PHE A 232 -3.27 3.47 -1.40
CA PHE A 232 -4.68 3.76 -1.15
C PHE A 232 -5.48 4.11 -2.40
N CYS A 233 -6.79 3.89 -2.33
CA CYS A 233 -7.74 4.33 -3.35
C CYS A 233 -8.28 5.74 -3.09
N ARG A 234 -8.59 6.42 -4.19
CA ARG A 234 -9.39 7.65 -4.19
C ARG A 234 -10.76 7.43 -3.57
N LYS A 235 -11.40 8.50 -3.13
CA LYS A 235 -12.74 8.43 -2.52
C LYS A 235 -13.74 7.71 -3.45
N GLN A 236 -14.63 6.90 -2.89
CA GLN A 236 -15.63 6.08 -3.60
C GLN A 236 -15.09 4.91 -4.43
N TRP A 237 -13.77 4.70 -4.43
CA TRP A 237 -13.16 3.48 -4.95
C TRP A 237 -12.77 2.56 -3.79
N LEU A 238 -12.96 1.26 -3.99
CA LEU A 238 -12.61 0.23 -3.01
C LEU A 238 -11.27 -0.38 -3.36
N GLN A 239 -10.35 -0.44 -2.40
CA GLN A 239 -9.07 -1.13 -2.57
C GLN A 239 -9.31 -2.62 -2.73
N TYR A 240 -8.70 -3.24 -3.75
CA TYR A 240 -8.63 -4.69 -3.83
C TYR A 240 -7.65 -5.20 -2.77
N THR A 241 -8.17 -6.02 -1.87
CA THR A 241 -7.40 -6.60 -0.76
C THR A 241 -7.59 -8.11 -0.73
N LEU A 242 -6.51 -8.82 -0.42
CA LEU A 242 -6.55 -10.24 -0.07
C LEU A 242 -5.98 -10.38 1.34
N ASP A 243 -6.80 -10.86 2.27
CA ASP A 243 -6.49 -10.88 3.69
C ASP A 243 -6.04 -9.49 4.20
N THR A 244 -4.76 -9.34 4.56
CA THR A 244 -4.17 -8.07 5.03
C THR A 244 -3.40 -7.31 3.94
N ILE A 245 -3.28 -7.88 2.74
CA ILE A 245 -2.48 -7.33 1.64
C ILE A 245 -3.33 -6.38 0.79
N LYS A 246 -2.80 -5.18 0.53
CA LYS A 246 -3.38 -4.21 -0.40
C LYS A 246 -2.66 -4.32 -1.75
N TYR A 247 -3.43 -4.53 -2.81
CA TYR A 247 -2.91 -4.57 -4.17
C TYR A 247 -2.99 -3.21 -4.83
N GLY A 248 -2.18 -2.98 -5.88
CA GLY A 248 -2.18 -1.79 -6.73
C GLY A 248 -3.48 -1.46 -7.49
N SER A 249 -4.65 -1.95 -7.06
CA SER A 249 -5.90 -1.96 -7.82
C SER A 249 -7.09 -1.43 -7.01
N CYS A 250 -7.76 -0.43 -7.58
CA CYS A 250 -8.96 0.21 -7.05
C CYS A 250 -10.17 -0.16 -7.90
N LEU A 251 -11.27 -0.55 -7.26
CA LEU A 251 -12.47 -1.07 -7.90
C LEU A 251 -13.70 -0.23 -7.57
N ARG A 252 -14.58 -0.02 -8.55
CA ARG A 252 -15.82 0.75 -8.35
C ARG A 252 -16.97 0.24 -9.21
N ILE A 253 -18.10 -0.06 -8.59
CA ILE A 253 -19.33 -0.47 -9.30
C ILE A 253 -19.94 0.73 -10.03
N GLY A 254 -20.30 0.53 -11.29
CA GLY A 254 -21.03 1.48 -12.12
C GLY A 254 -22.39 1.85 -11.52
N GLY A 255 -22.66 3.16 -11.43
CA GLY A 255 -23.86 3.69 -10.78
C GLY A 255 -25.18 3.43 -11.50
N ILE A 256 -25.15 3.01 -12.77
CA ILE A 256 -26.31 2.66 -13.59
C ILE A 256 -25.99 1.49 -14.52
N ASP A 257 -27.03 0.83 -15.04
CA ASP A 257 -26.89 -0.19 -16.07
C ASP A 257 -26.47 0.44 -17.41
N SER A 258 -25.61 -0.24 -18.14
CA SER A 258 -25.12 0.21 -19.45
C SER A 258 -24.77 -0.98 -20.33
N ASN A 259 -24.74 -0.77 -21.65
CA ASN A 259 -24.06 -1.70 -22.54
C ASN A 259 -22.54 -1.64 -22.34
N TRP A 260 -21.84 -2.68 -22.78
CA TRP A 260 -20.41 -2.86 -22.52
C TRP A 260 -19.57 -1.70 -23.10
N ASN A 261 -19.88 -1.25 -24.32
CA ASN A 261 -19.14 -0.16 -24.95
C ASN A 261 -19.27 1.16 -24.18
N LEU A 262 -20.47 1.48 -23.72
CA LEU A 262 -20.73 2.69 -22.92
C LEU A 262 -20.20 2.54 -21.49
N ALA A 263 -20.20 1.32 -20.92
CA ALA A 263 -19.60 1.04 -19.63
C ALA A 263 -18.07 1.27 -19.66
N LYS A 264 -17.40 0.85 -20.75
CA LYS A 264 -15.99 1.16 -20.99
C LYS A 264 -15.71 2.67 -20.96
N GLN A 265 -16.49 3.46 -21.72
CA GLN A 265 -16.33 4.92 -21.74
C GLN A 265 -16.63 5.55 -20.38
N ALA A 266 -17.61 5.02 -19.65
CA ALA A 266 -17.92 5.48 -18.31
C ALA A 266 -16.76 5.23 -17.33
N CYS A 267 -16.12 4.06 -17.36
CA CYS A 267 -14.97 3.78 -16.51
C CYS A 267 -13.78 4.70 -16.80
N ILE A 268 -13.49 4.98 -18.08
CA ILE A 268 -12.45 5.95 -18.48
C ILE A 268 -12.75 7.32 -17.87
N ARG A 269 -14.00 7.79 -17.99
CA ARG A 269 -14.40 9.10 -17.46
C ARG A 269 -14.38 9.15 -15.92
N ILE A 270 -14.87 8.12 -15.24
CA ILE A 270 -14.92 8.06 -13.78
C ILE A 270 -13.51 7.95 -13.18
N GLY A 271 -12.58 7.29 -13.87
CA GLY A 271 -11.17 7.18 -13.47
C GLY A 271 -10.28 8.25 -14.08
N HIS A 272 -10.82 9.37 -14.57
CA HIS A 272 -10.06 10.50 -15.15
C HIS A 272 -9.00 10.05 -16.18
N GLU A 273 -9.44 9.33 -17.22
CA GLU A 273 -8.63 8.70 -18.28
C GLU A 273 -7.78 7.48 -17.87
N SER A 274 -7.53 7.27 -16.58
CA SER A 274 -6.79 6.10 -16.06
C SER A 274 -7.70 4.89 -15.78
N GLY A 275 -9.01 5.11 -15.72
CA GLY A 275 -9.99 4.07 -15.44
C GLY A 275 -10.30 3.19 -16.66
N HIS A 276 -10.62 1.92 -16.41
CA HIS A 276 -11.02 0.96 -17.43
C HIS A 276 -12.00 -0.07 -16.84
N LEU A 277 -12.61 -0.92 -17.68
CA LEU A 277 -13.37 -2.06 -17.17
C LEU A 277 -12.42 -3.07 -16.53
N ALA A 278 -12.80 -3.62 -15.37
CA ALA A 278 -11.88 -4.39 -14.53
C ALA A 278 -11.34 -5.66 -15.20
N SER A 279 -10.04 -5.91 -15.00
CA SER A 279 -9.40 -7.17 -15.37
C SER A 279 -9.55 -8.19 -14.25
N VAL A 280 -9.90 -9.43 -14.60
CA VAL A 280 -10.15 -10.52 -13.64
C VAL A 280 -9.24 -11.71 -13.98
N LEU A 281 -8.02 -11.66 -13.46
CA LEU A 281 -6.93 -12.54 -13.87
C LEU A 281 -6.76 -13.78 -12.96
N ASP A 282 -7.46 -13.83 -11.83
CA ASP A 282 -7.44 -14.95 -10.88
C ASP A 282 -8.79 -15.17 -10.19
N ASN A 283 -8.89 -16.26 -9.42
CA ASN A 283 -10.09 -16.61 -8.68
C ASN A 283 -10.34 -15.69 -7.47
N ALA A 284 -9.26 -15.15 -6.87
CA ALA A 284 -9.36 -14.27 -5.71
C ALA A 284 -10.08 -12.96 -6.07
N LYS A 285 -9.65 -12.29 -7.14
CA LYS A 285 -10.26 -11.06 -7.65
C LYS A 285 -11.65 -11.31 -8.22
N HIS A 286 -11.86 -12.46 -8.86
CA HIS A 286 -13.19 -12.87 -9.29
C HIS A 286 -14.18 -12.91 -8.12
N ASN A 287 -13.80 -13.61 -7.04
CA ASN A 287 -14.63 -13.74 -5.85
C ASN A 287 -14.79 -12.40 -5.13
N PHE A 288 -13.74 -11.58 -5.04
CA PHE A 288 -13.80 -10.25 -4.45
C PHE A 288 -14.85 -9.38 -5.15
N ILE A 289 -14.78 -9.27 -6.48
CA ILE A 289 -15.75 -8.51 -7.27
C ILE A 289 -17.15 -9.09 -7.14
N ALA A 290 -17.31 -10.41 -7.20
CA ALA A 290 -18.62 -11.05 -7.02
C ALA A 290 -19.25 -10.66 -5.67
N HIS A 291 -18.47 -10.68 -4.58
CA HIS A 291 -18.93 -10.26 -3.27
C HIS A 291 -19.23 -8.76 -3.18
N MET A 292 -18.50 -7.91 -3.90
CA MET A 292 -18.86 -6.49 -4.01
C MET A 292 -20.29 -6.33 -4.56
N PHE A 293 -20.66 -7.08 -5.59
CA PHE A 293 -22.02 -7.06 -6.13
C PHE A 293 -23.06 -7.71 -5.23
N LYS A 294 -22.70 -8.81 -4.55
CA LYS A 294 -23.59 -9.48 -3.59
C LYS A 294 -23.97 -8.59 -2.40
N ASN A 295 -23.01 -7.79 -1.93
CA ASN A 295 -23.17 -6.92 -0.77
C ASN A 295 -23.73 -5.53 -1.12
N ASP A 296 -23.89 -5.22 -2.41
CA ASP A 296 -24.50 -3.97 -2.86
C ASP A 296 -26.03 -4.09 -2.77
N TYR A 297 -26.65 -3.26 -1.92
CA TYR A 297 -28.10 -3.26 -1.71
C TYR A 297 -28.94 -2.97 -2.97
N ARG A 298 -28.32 -2.47 -4.04
CA ARG A 298 -28.99 -2.19 -5.33
C ARG A 298 -29.04 -3.41 -6.25
N MET A 299 -28.47 -4.54 -5.82
CA MET A 299 -28.29 -5.74 -6.62
C MET A 299 -29.00 -6.93 -5.99
N GLU A 300 -29.73 -7.67 -6.82
CA GLU A 300 -30.39 -8.91 -6.43
C GLU A 300 -29.96 -10.06 -7.36
N SER A 301 -30.06 -11.28 -6.85
CA SER A 301 -29.79 -12.49 -7.65
C SER A 301 -30.87 -12.64 -8.75
N PRO A 302 -30.51 -13.11 -9.96
CA PRO A 302 -29.18 -13.54 -10.41
C PRO A 302 -28.22 -12.37 -10.70
N TYR A 303 -27.02 -12.44 -10.13
CA TYR A 303 -26.01 -11.39 -10.30
C TYR A 303 -25.41 -11.43 -11.71
N MET A 304 -25.46 -10.28 -12.41
CA MET A 304 -24.89 -10.11 -13.75
C MET A 304 -24.24 -8.73 -13.90
N TYR A 305 -23.00 -8.69 -14.38
CA TYR A 305 -22.26 -7.45 -14.58
C TYR A 305 -21.13 -7.57 -15.62
N HIS A 306 -20.90 -6.50 -16.37
CA HIS A 306 -19.81 -6.41 -17.36
C HIS A 306 -18.44 -6.34 -16.68
N ILE A 307 -17.47 -7.02 -17.30
CA ILE A 307 -16.04 -7.01 -16.95
C ILE A 307 -15.21 -6.59 -18.17
N GLY A 308 -13.93 -6.31 -17.99
CA GLY A 308 -13.06 -5.78 -19.05
C GLY A 308 -12.60 -6.76 -20.11
N LEU A 309 -13.22 -7.94 -20.24
CA LEU A 309 -12.83 -8.94 -21.23
C LEU A 309 -13.64 -8.75 -22.53
N SER A 310 -12.96 -8.73 -23.67
CA SER A 310 -13.60 -8.70 -24.99
C SER A 310 -12.77 -9.42 -26.05
N TYR A 311 -13.42 -9.91 -27.09
CA TYR A 311 -12.78 -10.57 -28.22
C TYR A 311 -12.31 -9.54 -29.25
N ASP A 312 -11.02 -9.56 -29.54
CA ASP A 312 -10.38 -8.77 -30.59
C ASP A 312 -10.29 -9.61 -31.87
N THR A 313 -11.01 -9.20 -32.91
CA THR A 313 -11.03 -9.91 -34.19
C THR A 313 -9.74 -9.76 -34.98
N ALA A 314 -8.97 -8.68 -34.78
CA ALA A 314 -7.72 -8.48 -35.49
C ALA A 314 -6.62 -9.39 -34.93
N GLN A 315 -6.65 -9.64 -33.62
CA GLN A 315 -5.69 -10.51 -32.92
C GLN A 315 -6.23 -11.92 -32.67
N ASN A 316 -7.45 -12.21 -33.11
CA ASN A 316 -8.11 -13.52 -33.01
C ASN A 316 -8.16 -14.11 -31.58
N GLY A 317 -8.40 -13.28 -30.57
CA GLY A 317 -8.33 -13.72 -29.17
C GLY A 317 -9.12 -12.84 -28.20
N TYR A 318 -9.25 -13.30 -26.95
CA TYR A 318 -9.84 -12.50 -25.87
C TYR A 318 -8.77 -11.69 -25.15
N PHE A 319 -9.09 -10.42 -24.87
CA PHE A 319 -8.18 -9.47 -24.25
C PHE A 319 -8.85 -8.68 -23.13
N TRP A 320 -8.08 -8.43 -22.08
CA TRP A 320 -8.47 -7.54 -20.98
C TRP A 320 -8.15 -6.09 -21.33
N GLU A 321 -9.12 -5.23 -21.05
CA GLU A 321 -8.96 -3.78 -21.07
C GLU A 321 -7.88 -3.33 -20.08
N GLN A 322 -7.18 -2.27 -20.47
CA GLN A 322 -6.14 -1.60 -19.69
C GLN A 322 -6.35 -0.09 -19.73
N PRO A 323 -5.70 0.67 -18.82
CA PRO A 323 -5.69 2.12 -18.89
C PRO A 323 -5.23 2.62 -20.26
N LYS A 324 -5.74 3.78 -20.68
CA LYS A 324 -5.34 4.39 -21.95
C LYS A 324 -3.84 4.71 -21.93
N GLY A 325 -3.11 4.23 -22.94
CA GLY A 325 -1.66 4.44 -23.06
C GLY A 325 -0.80 3.47 -22.24
N SER A 326 -1.38 2.42 -21.66
CA SER A 326 -0.61 1.34 -21.05
C SER A 326 0.19 0.56 -22.10
N GLU A 327 1.31 -0.01 -21.67
CA GLU A 327 2.07 -0.98 -22.47
C GLU A 327 2.21 -2.29 -21.68
N PRO A 328 1.60 -3.40 -22.15
CA PRO A 328 0.82 -3.51 -23.39
C PRO A 328 -0.54 -2.80 -23.29
N ALA A 329 -1.07 -2.37 -24.45
CA ALA A 329 -2.38 -1.70 -24.53
C ALA A 329 -3.57 -2.60 -24.15
N LYS A 330 -3.38 -3.93 -24.19
CA LYS A 330 -4.34 -4.94 -23.75
C LYS A 330 -3.58 -6.18 -23.27
N ILE A 331 -4.17 -6.94 -22.34
CA ILE A 331 -3.58 -8.18 -21.84
C ILE A 331 -4.28 -9.37 -22.50
N PRO A 332 -3.58 -10.28 -23.21
CA PRO A 332 -4.20 -11.49 -23.75
C PRO A 332 -4.70 -12.39 -22.62
N MET A 333 -5.91 -12.91 -22.75
CA MET A 333 -6.44 -13.92 -21.83
C MET A 333 -5.63 -15.22 -21.92
N GLU A 334 -5.20 -15.59 -23.13
CA GLU A 334 -4.51 -16.86 -23.42
C GLU A 334 -3.25 -17.11 -22.58
N GLY A 335 -2.55 -16.05 -22.16
CA GLY A 335 -1.35 -16.14 -21.31
C GLY A 335 -1.62 -16.37 -19.82
N SER A 336 -2.87 -16.51 -19.39
CA SER A 336 -3.24 -16.83 -18.00
C SER A 336 -3.84 -18.24 -17.93
N ASP A 337 -3.66 -18.99 -16.85
CA ASP A 337 -4.34 -20.27 -16.64
C ASP A 337 -5.80 -20.10 -16.13
N PHE A 338 -6.17 -18.90 -15.71
CA PHE A 338 -7.47 -18.67 -15.09
C PHE A 338 -8.58 -18.46 -16.13
N ARG A 339 -9.57 -19.36 -16.12
CA ARG A 339 -10.80 -19.26 -16.92
C ARG A 339 -12.00 -19.56 -16.05
N LYS A 340 -13.04 -18.74 -16.16
CA LYS A 340 -14.30 -18.95 -15.43
C LYS A 340 -15.51 -18.98 -16.37
N TRP A 341 -15.37 -19.44 -17.60
CA TRP A 341 -16.49 -19.55 -18.55
C TRP A 341 -17.61 -20.43 -18.00
N ASN A 342 -18.85 -19.97 -18.11
CA ASN A 342 -20.02 -20.81 -17.87
C ASN A 342 -20.10 -21.93 -18.93
N LYS A 343 -20.74 -23.05 -18.59
CA LYS A 343 -20.94 -24.17 -19.53
C LYS A 343 -21.60 -23.67 -20.83
N GLY A 344 -21.00 -24.00 -21.97
CA GLY A 344 -21.47 -23.57 -23.30
C GLY A 344 -20.93 -22.21 -23.75
N PHE A 345 -20.04 -21.59 -22.97
CA PHE A 345 -19.35 -20.34 -23.32
C PHE A 345 -17.83 -20.54 -23.45
N PRO A 346 -17.13 -19.72 -24.25
CA PRO A 346 -17.68 -18.68 -25.12
C PRO A 346 -18.54 -19.28 -26.25
N SER A 347 -19.71 -18.68 -26.49
CA SER A 347 -20.59 -19.06 -27.59
C SER A 347 -19.98 -18.56 -28.89
N LEU A 348 -19.83 -19.46 -29.87
CA LEU A 348 -19.32 -19.14 -31.20
C LEU A 348 -20.39 -18.55 -32.12
N ASN A 349 -21.61 -18.36 -31.62
CA ASN A 349 -22.76 -17.95 -32.43
C ASN A 349 -22.92 -16.42 -32.42
N GLY A 350 -22.93 -15.84 -33.62
CA GLY A 350 -23.23 -14.41 -33.85
C GLY A 350 -22.12 -13.45 -33.44
N ASP A 351 -22.50 -12.19 -33.18
CA ASP A 351 -21.59 -11.07 -32.93
C ASP A 351 -21.31 -10.84 -31.42
N ALA A 352 -21.41 -11.89 -30.60
CA ALA A 352 -21.16 -11.81 -29.17
C ALA A 352 -19.65 -11.73 -28.89
N ARG A 353 -19.13 -10.52 -28.65
CA ARG A 353 -17.69 -10.26 -28.48
C ARG A 353 -17.30 -9.74 -27.11
N CYS A 354 -18.22 -9.18 -26.35
CA CYS A 354 -17.93 -8.59 -25.04
C CYS A 354 -18.33 -9.54 -23.92
N VAL A 355 -17.74 -9.44 -22.74
CA VAL A 355 -17.97 -10.42 -21.67
C VAL A 355 -18.60 -9.78 -20.45
N LEU A 356 -19.56 -10.50 -19.87
CA LEU A 356 -20.06 -10.26 -18.54
C LEU A 356 -19.85 -11.48 -17.66
N THR A 357 -19.89 -11.25 -16.35
CA THR A 357 -20.02 -12.30 -15.34
C THR A 357 -21.52 -12.51 -15.07
N ALA A 358 -21.96 -13.76 -14.99
CA ALA A 358 -23.35 -14.16 -14.78
C ALA A 358 -23.45 -15.35 -13.83
N GLN A 359 -24.38 -15.24 -12.87
CA GLN A 359 -24.90 -16.34 -12.07
C GLN A 359 -25.94 -17.12 -12.88
N THR A 360 -25.73 -18.42 -13.09
CA THR A 360 -26.62 -19.29 -13.89
C THR A 360 -27.36 -20.34 -13.07
N SER A 361 -27.01 -20.49 -11.80
CA SER A 361 -27.61 -21.42 -10.84
C SER A 361 -28.17 -20.66 -9.63
N THR A 362 -28.87 -21.38 -8.75
CA THR A 362 -29.30 -20.87 -7.44
C THR A 362 -28.13 -20.72 -6.46
N SER A 363 -27.02 -21.43 -6.66
CA SER A 363 -25.79 -21.25 -5.90
C SER A 363 -25.10 -19.95 -6.27
N PHE A 364 -24.36 -19.35 -5.32
CA PHE A 364 -23.54 -18.16 -5.58
C PHE A 364 -22.24 -18.52 -6.30
N GLU A 365 -22.38 -19.14 -7.47
CA GLU A 365 -21.29 -19.44 -8.39
C GLU A 365 -21.52 -18.65 -9.67
N LEU A 366 -20.56 -17.80 -10.00
CA LEU A 366 -20.62 -16.93 -11.17
C LEU A 366 -19.59 -17.38 -12.20
N GLY A 367 -19.95 -17.21 -13.46
CA GLY A 367 -19.05 -17.50 -14.58
C GLY A 367 -19.24 -16.52 -15.72
N TRP A 368 -18.35 -16.59 -16.70
CA TRP A 368 -18.29 -15.65 -17.82
C TRP A 368 -19.19 -16.10 -18.96
N GLN A 369 -19.79 -15.12 -19.64
CA GLN A 369 -20.56 -15.30 -20.86
C GLN A 369 -20.21 -14.18 -21.84
N ASN A 370 -19.95 -14.53 -23.10
CA ASN A 370 -19.86 -13.52 -24.15
C ASN A 370 -21.26 -13.10 -24.60
N ILE A 371 -21.42 -11.80 -24.79
CA ILE A 371 -22.66 -11.11 -25.08
C ILE A 371 -22.45 -10.08 -26.19
N HIS A 372 -23.55 -9.60 -26.75
CA HIS A 372 -23.51 -8.51 -27.71
C HIS A 372 -23.16 -7.19 -27.00
N CYS A 373 -22.08 -6.54 -27.45
CA CYS A 373 -21.49 -5.37 -26.80
C CYS A 373 -22.44 -4.17 -26.66
N ARG A 374 -23.51 -4.10 -27.47
CA ARG A 374 -24.45 -2.97 -27.53
C ARG A 374 -25.86 -3.27 -26.99
N ASN A 375 -26.26 -4.53 -26.94
CA ASN A 375 -27.68 -4.90 -26.73
C ASN A 375 -27.96 -5.40 -25.31
N VAL A 376 -26.93 -5.63 -24.51
CA VAL A 376 -27.07 -6.11 -23.13
C VAL A 376 -26.72 -4.99 -22.17
N SER A 377 -27.73 -4.43 -21.52
CA SER A 377 -27.56 -3.43 -20.46
C SER A 377 -27.50 -4.10 -19.10
N LYS A 378 -26.38 -3.92 -18.39
CA LYS A 378 -26.13 -4.42 -17.03
C LYS A 378 -25.21 -3.48 -16.28
N ARG A 379 -25.10 -3.67 -14.96
CA ARG A 379 -24.02 -3.06 -14.18
C ARG A 379 -22.65 -3.49 -14.69
N TYR A 380 -21.64 -2.79 -14.24
CA TYR A 380 -20.26 -2.99 -14.66
C TYR A 380 -19.32 -2.66 -13.52
N ILE A 381 -18.11 -3.21 -13.58
CA ILE A 381 -17.05 -2.94 -12.61
C ILE A 381 -15.92 -2.17 -13.28
N CYS A 382 -15.62 -0.99 -12.76
CA CYS A 382 -14.47 -0.20 -13.16
C CYS A 382 -13.26 -0.54 -12.30
N GLN A 383 -12.09 -0.37 -12.87
CA GLN A 383 -10.80 -0.49 -12.24
C GLN A 383 -9.93 0.73 -12.58
N MET A 384 -9.08 1.12 -11.64
CA MET A 384 -7.93 1.99 -11.87
C MET A 384 -6.80 1.60 -10.92
N ASN A 385 -5.59 2.15 -11.13
CA ASN A 385 -4.48 1.94 -10.22
C ASN A 385 -4.70 2.70 -8.90
N SER A 386 -4.25 2.14 -7.78
CA SER A 386 -4.20 2.88 -6.52
C SER A 386 -3.17 3.98 -6.54
N CYS A 387 -3.31 4.94 -5.64
CA CYS A 387 -2.22 5.82 -5.29
C CYS A 387 -1.19 4.98 -4.53
N ASP A 388 0.07 5.00 -4.93
CA ASP A 388 1.22 4.28 -4.34
C ASP A 388 2.50 4.99 -4.76
N THR A 389 3.71 4.54 -4.43
CA THR A 389 4.96 5.24 -4.78
C THR A 389 5.15 5.55 -6.27
N ASP A 390 4.54 4.79 -7.18
CA ASP A 390 4.72 4.94 -8.62
C ASP A 390 3.55 5.69 -9.30
N ASN A 391 2.37 5.72 -8.67
CA ASN A 391 1.17 6.35 -9.22
C ASN A 391 0.66 7.50 -8.33
N TYR A 392 1.08 8.73 -8.66
CA TYR A 392 0.73 9.90 -7.85
C TYR A 392 -0.67 10.43 -8.10
N CYS A 393 -1.42 10.50 -7.02
CA CYS A 393 -2.73 11.11 -7.00
C CYS A 393 -2.61 12.55 -6.51
N ALA A 394 -2.61 13.52 -7.44
CA ALA A 394 -2.63 14.93 -7.09
C ALA A 394 -3.91 15.34 -6.34
N ASN A 395 -5.05 14.76 -6.71
CA ASN A 395 -6.37 14.99 -6.08
C ASN A 395 -6.97 13.65 -5.64
N PRO A 396 -6.85 13.23 -4.36
CA PRO A 396 -7.37 11.94 -3.88
C PRO A 396 -8.89 11.96 -3.65
N ASN A 397 -9.48 13.15 -3.59
CA ASN A 397 -10.88 13.40 -3.28
C ASN A 397 -11.77 13.48 -4.54
N GLU A 398 -11.15 13.53 -5.72
CA GLU A 398 -11.78 13.49 -7.06
C GLU A 398 -11.55 12.12 -7.70
#